data_AF-A0A2D7TNL9-F1
#
_entry.id   AF-A0A2D7TNL9-F1
#
_cell.length_a   1.000
_cell.length_b   1.000
_cell.length_c   1.000
_cell.angle_alpha   90.00
_cell.angle_beta   90.00
_cell.angle_gamma   90.00
#
_symmetry.space_group_name_H-M   'P 1'
#
loop_
_entity.id
_entity.type
_entity.pdbx_description
1 polymer ?
#
loop_
_entity_poly.entity_id
_entity_poly.type
_entity_poly.pdbx_seq_one_letter_code
_entity_poly.pdbx_strand_id
1 'polypeptide(L)'
;MFFLGLLGVIGVLMSATIWGGNPGAFIDLPSIVVVVVASFFAALAMSKGKFDERTISLTGDAAVIIGWLGFLIGLVLMAGNLKDLLANDAIGPAFSVAFLTVLYGYFLKLVCLMYSNSK
;
A
#
# COMPACT_ATOMS: atom_id res chain seq x y z
N MET A 1 -10.73 21.55 8.14
CA MET A 1 -10.80 21.14 6.72
C MET A 1 -10.07 19.82 6.47
N PHE A 2 -8.87 19.59 7.02
CA PHE A 2 -8.13 18.31 6.95
C PHE A 2 -8.98 17.05 7.22
N PHE A 3 -9.63 16.98 8.39
CA PHE A 3 -10.43 15.81 8.77
C PHE A 3 -11.62 15.54 7.83
N LEU A 4 -12.22 16.59 7.28
CA LEU A 4 -13.33 16.46 6.33
C LEU A 4 -12.84 15.86 5.00
N GLY A 5 -11.66 16.29 4.53
CA GLY A 5 -11.02 15.72 3.34
C GLY A 5 -10.59 14.27 3.53
N LEU A 6 -9.97 13.94 4.68
CA LEU A 6 -9.57 12.57 5.02
C LEU A 6 -10.78 11.63 5.07
N LEU A 7 -11.88 12.05 5.73
CA LEU A 7 -13.13 11.30 5.75
C LEU A 7 -13.73 11.14 4.35
N GLY A 8 -13.65 12.17 3.50
CA GLY A 8 -14.10 12.09 2.11
C GLY A 8 -13.32 11.05 1.31
N VAL A 9 -11.98 11.06 1.38
CA VAL A 9 -11.12 10.11 0.67
C VAL A 9 -11.38 8.68 1.14
N ILE A 10 -11.38 8.45 2.47
CA ILE A 10 -11.66 7.12 3.02
C ILE A 10 -13.06 6.66 2.65
N GLY A 11 -14.07 7.54 2.74
CA GLY A 11 -15.45 7.23 2.41
C GLY A 11 -15.65 6.82 0.95
N VAL A 12 -14.99 7.51 0.02
CA VAL A 12 -15.05 7.18 -1.42
C VAL A 12 -14.28 5.90 -1.74
N LEU A 13 -13.13 5.66 -1.11
CA LEU A 13 -12.41 4.40 -1.28
C LEU A 13 -13.21 3.20 -0.73
N MET A 14 -13.87 3.38 0.43
CA MET A 14 -14.74 2.37 1.02
C MET A 14 -16.00 2.13 0.18
N SER A 15 -16.58 3.17 -0.42
CA SER A 15 -17.71 2.94 -1.33
C SER A 15 -17.27 2.15 -2.56
N ALA A 16 -16.09 2.42 -3.12
CA ALA A 16 -15.57 1.62 -4.24
C ALA A 16 -15.39 0.14 -3.89
N THR A 17 -14.93 -0.20 -2.68
CA THR A 17 -14.74 -1.62 -2.27
C THR A 17 -16.06 -2.34 -2.00
N ILE A 18 -17.07 -1.65 -1.46
CA ILE A 18 -18.41 -2.22 -1.24
C ILE A 18 -19.09 -2.52 -2.59
N TRP A 19 -18.98 -1.62 -3.55
CA TRP A 19 -19.57 -1.80 -4.88
C TRP A 19 -18.76 -2.76 -5.76
N GLY A 20 -17.47 -2.90 -5.49
CA GLY A 20 -16.56 -3.82 -6.17
C GLY A 20 -16.69 -5.29 -5.77
N GLY A 21 -17.57 -5.62 -4.83
CA GLY A 21 -17.89 -7.00 -4.46
C GLY A 21 -17.56 -7.32 -3.00
N ASN A 22 -16.35 -7.83 -2.74
CA ASN A 22 -15.96 -8.32 -1.42
C ASN A 22 -14.91 -7.41 -0.73
N PRO A 23 -15.29 -6.61 0.29
CA PRO A 23 -14.35 -5.79 1.05
C PRO A 23 -13.26 -6.60 1.76
N GLY A 24 -13.55 -7.85 2.14
CA GLY A 24 -12.60 -8.73 2.79
C GLY A 24 -11.42 -9.12 1.89
N ALA A 25 -11.59 -9.05 0.56
CA ALA A 25 -10.51 -9.29 -0.39
C ALA A 25 -9.43 -8.19 -0.35
N PHE A 26 -9.74 -7.02 0.22
CA PHE A 26 -8.81 -5.90 0.35
C PHE A 26 -8.08 -5.88 1.71
N ILE A 27 -8.20 -6.94 2.51
CA ILE A 27 -7.51 -7.05 3.80
C ILE A 27 -6.59 -8.27 3.72
N ASP A 28 -5.34 -8.00 3.35
CA ASP A 28 -4.28 -8.99 3.26
C ASP A 28 -3.17 -8.65 4.25
N LEU A 29 -3.05 -9.48 5.30
CA LEU A 29 -2.11 -9.23 6.38
C LEU A 29 -0.63 -9.22 5.91
N PRO A 30 -0.16 -10.18 5.08
CA PRO A 30 1.19 -10.13 4.51
C PRO A 30 1.49 -8.82 3.79
N SER A 31 0.60 -8.36 2.90
CA SER A 31 0.78 -7.15 2.11
C SER A 31 0.81 -5.89 2.98
N ILE A 32 -0.05 -5.81 4.00
CA ILE A 32 -0.05 -4.70 4.96
C ILE A 32 1.29 -4.66 5.71
N VAL A 33 1.76 -5.81 6.20
CA VAL A 33 3.03 -5.91 6.94
C VAL A 33 4.20 -5.46 6.07
N VAL A 34 4.28 -5.95 4.82
CA VAL A 34 5.35 -5.57 3.89
C VAL A 34 5.39 -4.05 3.72
N VAL A 35 4.25 -3.43 3.43
CA VAL A 35 4.23 -1.99 3.17
C VAL A 35 4.47 -1.20 4.45
N VAL A 36 3.72 -1.44 5.52
CA VAL A 36 3.80 -0.63 6.75
C VAL A 36 5.17 -0.75 7.42
N VAL A 37 5.67 -1.98 7.60
CA VAL A 37 6.94 -2.21 8.30
C VAL A 37 8.11 -1.67 7.47
N ALA A 38 8.16 -1.98 6.17
CA ALA A 38 9.26 -1.48 5.36
C ALA A 38 9.20 0.05 5.21
N SER A 39 8.01 0.66 5.14
CA SER A 39 7.88 2.12 5.12
C SER A 39 8.42 2.77 6.39
N PHE A 40 8.15 2.15 7.54
CA PHE A 40 8.68 2.60 8.83
C PHE A 40 10.20 2.51 8.90
N PHE A 41 10.79 1.39 8.46
CA PHE A 41 12.25 1.26 8.41
C PHE A 41 12.88 2.21 7.38
N ALA A 42 12.24 2.43 6.24
CA ALA A 42 12.68 3.40 5.24
C ALA A 42 12.64 4.82 5.80
N ALA A 43 11.59 5.17 6.56
CA ALA A 43 11.50 6.45 7.27
C ALA A 43 12.66 6.65 8.24
N LEU A 44 12.99 5.63 9.04
CA LEU A 44 14.13 5.68 9.97
C LEU A 44 15.46 5.89 9.23
N ALA A 45 15.67 5.18 8.13
CA ALA A 45 16.88 5.32 7.32
C ALA A 45 17.02 6.72 6.70
N MET A 46 15.90 7.34 6.32
CA MET A 46 15.88 8.68 5.70
C MET A 46 15.84 9.83 6.73
N SER A 47 15.40 9.58 7.95
CA SER A 47 15.17 10.62 8.96
C SER A 47 16.44 11.37 9.35
N LYS A 48 17.65 10.80 9.18
CA LYS A 48 18.93 11.43 9.56
C LYS A 48 18.92 12.08 10.96
N GLY A 49 18.09 11.57 11.89
CA GLY A 49 17.91 12.09 13.24
C GLY A 49 16.98 13.31 13.39
N LYS A 50 16.30 13.76 12.32
CA LYS A 50 15.31 14.83 12.37
C LYS A 50 13.95 14.31 11.90
N PHE A 51 12.96 14.34 12.79
CA PHE A 51 11.56 14.07 12.46
C PHE A 51 10.86 15.40 12.14
N ASP A 52 11.02 15.82 10.90
CA ASP A 52 10.41 17.05 10.38
C ASP A 52 9.33 16.71 9.33
N GLU A 53 8.55 17.70 8.87
CA GLU A 53 7.50 17.52 7.86
C GLU A 53 8.03 16.86 6.59
N ARG A 54 9.26 17.21 6.21
CA ARG A 54 9.97 16.59 5.08
C ARG A 54 10.15 15.08 5.26
N THR A 55 10.42 14.61 6.48
CA THR A 55 10.56 13.17 6.78
C THR A 55 9.24 12.44 6.58
N ILE A 56 8.11 13.09 6.90
CA ILE A 56 6.78 12.51 6.70
C ILE A 56 6.45 12.41 5.22
N SER A 57 6.72 13.45 4.42
CA SER A 57 6.55 13.39 2.97
C SER A 57 7.43 12.30 2.33
N LEU A 58 8.70 12.20 2.74
CA LEU A 58 9.63 11.19 2.25
C LEU A 58 9.19 9.77 2.61
N THR A 59 8.62 9.58 3.80
CA THR A 59 8.04 8.29 4.22
C THR A 59 6.89 7.88 3.30
N GLY A 60 6.04 8.83 2.91
CA GLY A 60 4.98 8.60 1.93
C GLY A 60 5.52 8.20 0.55
N ASP A 61 6.58 8.85 0.06
CA ASP A 61 7.21 8.48 -1.20
C ASP A 61 7.86 7.09 -1.13
N ALA A 62 8.51 6.76 -0.01
CA ALA A 62 9.07 5.43 0.20
C ALA A 62 8.00 4.35 0.25
N ALA A 63 6.85 4.62 0.89
CA ALA A 63 5.74 3.66 0.94
C ALA A 63 5.25 3.26 -0.47
N VAL A 64 5.21 4.20 -1.42
CA VAL A 64 4.88 3.89 -2.82
C VAL A 64 5.95 3.05 -3.49
N ILE A 65 7.23 3.41 -3.30
CA ILE A 65 8.35 2.65 -3.86
C ILE A 65 8.30 1.21 -3.35
N ILE A 66 8.10 1.01 -2.05
CA ILE A 66 7.96 -0.29 -1.40
C ILE A 66 6.73 -1.03 -1.92
N GLY A 67 5.60 -0.34 -2.12
CA GLY A 67 4.40 -0.93 -2.70
C GLY A 67 4.66 -1.55 -4.07
N TRP A 68 5.39 -0.83 -4.94
CA TRP A 68 5.81 -1.33 -6.25
C TRP A 68 6.87 -2.44 -6.17
N LEU A 69 7.81 -2.36 -5.21
CA LEU A 69 8.75 -3.46 -4.96
C LEU A 69 8.02 -4.73 -4.51
N GLY A 70 7.03 -4.61 -3.62
CA GLY A 70 6.17 -5.71 -3.20
C GLY A 70 5.42 -6.35 -4.38
N PHE A 71 4.91 -5.53 -5.30
CA PHE A 71 4.27 -6.01 -6.52
C PHE A 71 5.24 -6.80 -7.41
N LEU A 72 6.45 -6.29 -7.61
CA LEU A 72 7.49 -6.99 -8.38
C LEU A 72 7.90 -8.32 -7.73
N ILE A 73 8.04 -8.35 -6.39
CA ILE A 73 8.30 -9.61 -5.66
C ILE A 73 7.16 -10.60 -5.89
N GLY A 74 5.90 -10.14 -5.80
CA GLY A 74 4.72 -10.94 -6.11
C GLY A 74 4.77 -11.54 -7.52
N LEU A 75 5.10 -10.73 -8.53
CA LEU A 75 5.23 -11.20 -9.91
C LEU A 75 6.35 -12.23 -10.08
N VAL A 76 7.50 -12.05 -9.41
CA VAL A 76 8.59 -13.03 -9.45
C VAL A 76 8.14 -14.37 -8.86
N LEU A 77 7.41 -14.36 -7.73
CA LEU A 77 6.89 -15.57 -7.10
C LEU A 77 5.84 -16.27 -7.97
N MET A 78 4.98 -15.50 -8.65
CA MET A 78 3.99 -16.05 -9.59
C MET A 78 4.66 -16.69 -10.81
N ALA A 79 5.69 -16.04 -11.37
CA ALA A 79 6.43 -16.57 -12.51
C ALA A 79 7.12 -17.90 -12.16
N GLY A 80 7.61 -18.05 -10.92
CA GLY A 80 8.24 -19.28 -10.44
C GLY A 80 7.30 -20.50 -10.36
N ASN A 81 6.00 -20.28 -10.15
CA ASN A 81 5.01 -21.35 -9.94
C ASN A 81 3.86 -21.30 -10.96
N LEU A 82 4.10 -20.76 -12.16
CA LEU A 82 3.04 -20.42 -13.12
C LEU A 82 2.17 -21.64 -13.52
N LYS A 83 2.77 -22.82 -13.66
CA LYS A 83 2.05 -24.06 -14.04
C LYS A 83 1.02 -24.48 -12.99
N ASP A 84 1.39 -24.43 -11.71
CA ASP A 84 0.47 -24.76 -10.61
C ASP A 84 -0.58 -23.67 -10.39
N LEU A 85 -0.22 -22.41 -10.65
CA LEU A 85 -1.16 -21.29 -10.61
C LEU A 85 -2.25 -21.39 -11.68
N LEU A 86 -1.88 -21.83 -12.89
CA LEU A 86 -2.82 -22.08 -13.99
C LEU A 86 -3.69 -23.32 -13.74
N ALA A 87 -3.13 -24.37 -13.13
CA ALA A 87 -3.86 -25.60 -12.85
C ALA A 87 -4.93 -25.45 -11.75
N ASN A 88 -4.74 -24.51 -10.82
CA ASN A 88 -5.64 -24.30 -9.68
C ASN A 88 -6.43 -22.97 -9.75
N ASP A 89 -6.46 -22.30 -10.90
CA ASP A 89 -7.11 -20.99 -11.10
C ASP A 89 -6.71 -19.92 -10.06
N ALA A 90 -5.49 -20.03 -9.52
CA ALA A 90 -5.00 -19.21 -8.40
C ALA A 90 -4.33 -17.90 -8.86
N ILE A 91 -4.32 -17.63 -10.17
CA ILE A 91 -3.78 -16.39 -10.75
C ILE A 91 -4.49 -15.16 -10.19
N GLY A 92 -5.83 -15.17 -10.14
CA GLY A 92 -6.62 -14.04 -9.68
C GLY A 92 -6.27 -13.62 -8.24
N PRO A 93 -6.32 -14.54 -7.26
CA PRO A 93 -5.91 -14.26 -5.88
C PRO A 93 -4.46 -13.77 -5.77
N ALA A 94 -3.53 -14.37 -6.50
CA ALA A 94 -2.13 -13.96 -6.47
C ALA A 94 -1.95 -12.51 -6.96
N PHE A 95 -2.56 -12.17 -8.11
CA PHE A 95 -2.55 -10.80 -8.62
C PHE A 95 -3.23 -9.82 -7.66
N SER A 96 -4.34 -10.21 -7.04
CA SER A 96 -5.03 -9.36 -6.06
C SER A 96 -4.07 -8.98 -4.92
N VAL A 97 -3.40 -9.96 -4.31
CA VAL A 97 -2.41 -9.72 -3.24
C VAL A 97 -1.27 -8.81 -3.72
N ALA A 98 -0.73 -9.05 -4.92
CA ALA A 98 0.33 -8.19 -5.46
C ALA A 98 -0.13 -6.73 -5.67
N PHE A 99 -1.36 -6.51 -6.12
CA PHE A 99 -1.89 -5.15 -6.29
C PHE A 99 -2.21 -4.46 -4.96
N LEU A 100 -2.54 -5.22 -3.91
CA LEU A 100 -2.79 -4.65 -2.58
C LEU A 100 -1.56 -3.95 -2.01
N THR A 101 -0.34 -4.43 -2.27
CA THR A 101 0.88 -3.72 -1.80
C THR A 101 1.00 -2.33 -2.42
N VAL A 102 0.65 -2.19 -3.71
CA VAL A 102 0.64 -0.88 -4.41
C VAL A 102 -0.45 0.01 -3.83
N LEU A 103 -1.65 -0.52 -3.64
CA LEU A 103 -2.78 0.20 -3.07
C LEU A 103 -2.46 0.74 -1.67
N TYR A 104 -1.93 -0.08 -0.77
CA TYR A 104 -1.55 0.36 0.56
C TYR A 104 -0.42 1.39 0.54
N GLY A 105 0.54 1.26 -0.38
CA GLY A 105 1.63 2.23 -0.55
C GLY A 105 1.11 3.62 -0.92
N TYR A 106 0.19 3.70 -1.89
CA TYR A 106 -0.44 4.97 -2.26
C TYR A 106 -1.37 5.50 -1.15
N PHE A 107 -2.08 4.63 -0.44
CA PHE A 107 -2.92 5.04 0.69
C PHE A 107 -2.09 5.70 1.80
N LEU A 108 -0.97 5.08 2.19
CA LEU A 108 -0.03 5.67 3.16
C LEU A 108 0.56 6.99 2.66
N LYS A 109 0.95 7.07 1.38
CA LYS A 109 1.43 8.33 0.80
C LYS A 109 0.40 9.45 0.89
N LEU A 110 -0.87 9.15 0.61
CA LEU A 110 -1.96 10.14 0.72
C LEU A 110 -2.06 10.65 2.15
N VAL A 111 -2.06 9.76 3.16
CA VAL A 111 -2.11 10.15 4.56
C VAL A 111 -0.91 11.02 4.96
N CYS A 112 0.31 10.61 4.58
CA CYS A 112 1.53 11.36 4.85
C CYS A 112 1.53 12.75 4.19
N LEU A 113 1.09 12.84 2.93
CA LEU A 113 1.05 14.09 2.17
C LEU A 113 0.00 15.05 2.72
N MET A 114 -1.19 14.55 3.05
CA MET A 114 -2.23 15.38 3.67
C MET A 114 -1.76 15.95 5.01
N TYR A 115 -1.03 15.17 5.83
CA TYR A 115 -0.50 15.64 7.09
C TYR A 115 0.62 16.67 6.91
N SER A 116 1.55 16.41 5.98
CA SER A 116 2.67 17.32 5.67
C SER A 116 2.21 18.67 5.11
N ASN A 117 1.10 18.72 4.37
CA ASN A 117 0.58 19.97 3.78
C ASN A 117 -0.45 20.69 4.67
N SER A 118 -0.79 20.15 5.84
CA SER A 118 -1.77 20.76 6.76
C SER A 118 -1.12 21.69 7.80
N LYS A 119 0.21 21.79 7.82
CA LYS A 119 0.97 22.75 8.61
C LYS A 119 1.56 23.81 7.69
#